data_AF-A0A4Q4MEJ0-F1
#
_entry.id   AF-A0A4Q4MEJ0-F1
#
_cell.length_a   1.000
_cell.length_b   1.000
_cell.length_c   1.000
_cell.angle_alpha   90.00
_cell.angle_beta   90.00
_cell.angle_gamma   90.00
#
_symmetry.space_group_name_H-M   'P 1'
#
loop_
_entity.id
_entity.type
_entity.pdbx_description
1 polymer ?
#
loop_
_entity_poly.entity_id
_entity_poly.type
_entity_poly.pdbx_seq_one_letter_code
_entity_poly.pdbx_strand_id
1 'polypeptide(L)'
;MVAWLLDQKHHVHTYQVDWPGNPTQINVEPKNLWTDQGHESNGLAVYGFFLGIFGMLTAWRMRKAGQASRSLTALTTLLLIGTIFSLSAFIFVFVVTYQTTGQRIREPIAINAAGLNYPAEKWTPETWFRAILDLPLAHGAQHAQIKSRVRNMEAWRWILLPLLLVYITASYIVVTTWLRQRRSTTVRASSAGSVEKTGAR
;
A
#
# COMPACT_ATOMS: atom_id res chain seq x y z
N MET A 1 -8.92 -1.77 6.00
CA MET A 1 -9.78 -1.06 5.02
C MET A 1 -10.66 -2.06 4.27
N VAL A 2 -10.11 -2.94 3.43
CA VAL A 2 -10.88 -3.92 2.62
C VAL A 2 -11.84 -4.78 3.44
N ALA A 3 -11.38 -5.37 4.55
CA ALA A 3 -12.23 -6.20 5.40
C ALA A 3 -13.47 -5.45 5.94
N TRP A 4 -13.33 -4.15 6.23
CA TRP A 4 -14.45 -3.34 6.69
C TRP A 4 -15.41 -3.00 5.55
N LEU A 5 -14.92 -2.76 4.33
CA LEU A 5 -15.78 -2.58 3.14
C LEU A 5 -16.64 -3.82 2.89
N LEU A 6 -16.03 -5.00 2.94
CA LEU A 6 -16.73 -6.27 2.80
C LEU A 6 -17.78 -6.45 3.91
N ASP A 7 -17.45 -6.11 5.15
CA ASP A 7 -18.41 -6.12 6.26
C ASP A 7 -19.60 -5.19 6.01
N GLN A 8 -19.37 -3.95 5.57
CA GLN A 8 -20.46 -3.04 5.21
C GLN A 8 -21.32 -3.62 4.09
N LYS A 9 -20.69 -4.17 3.04
CA LYS A 9 -21.37 -4.77 1.89
C LYS A 9 -22.27 -5.96 2.27
N HIS A 10 -21.81 -6.81 3.17
CA HIS A 10 -22.48 -8.08 3.50
C HIS A 10 -23.44 -7.98 4.69
N HIS A 11 -23.28 -7.00 5.58
CA HIS A 11 -24.09 -6.90 6.80
C HIS A 11 -24.89 -5.59 6.93
N VAL A 12 -24.45 -4.48 6.33
CA VAL A 12 -25.14 -3.18 6.44
C VAL A 12 -25.99 -2.89 5.21
N HIS A 13 -25.47 -3.15 4.01
CA HIS A 13 -26.09 -2.95 2.69
C HIS A 13 -26.42 -1.49 2.33
N THR A 14 -27.11 -0.75 3.21
CA THR A 14 -27.56 0.63 2.95
C THR A 14 -27.44 1.52 4.19
N TYR A 15 -27.34 2.82 3.96
CA TYR A 15 -27.46 3.87 4.98
C TYR A 15 -28.73 4.67 4.75
N GLN A 16 -29.46 4.93 5.84
CA GLN A 16 -30.63 5.79 5.84
C GLN A 16 -30.19 7.26 5.94
N VAL A 17 -30.57 8.06 4.95
CA VAL A 17 -30.28 9.50 4.85
C VAL A 17 -31.57 10.29 4.91
N ASP A 18 -31.68 11.17 5.90
CA ASP A 18 -32.87 11.96 6.19
C ASP A 18 -32.74 13.35 5.57
N TRP A 19 -32.78 13.42 4.23
CA TRP A 19 -32.90 14.71 3.56
C TRP A 19 -34.24 15.37 3.90
N PRO A 20 -34.29 16.72 3.99
CA PRO A 20 -35.53 17.42 4.31
C PRO A 20 -36.67 17.04 3.35
N GLY A 21 -37.64 16.28 3.85
CA GLY A 21 -38.82 15.83 3.09
C GLY A 21 -38.62 14.60 2.20
N ASN A 22 -37.41 14.05 2.08
CA ASN A 22 -37.11 12.89 1.21
C ASN A 22 -36.15 11.89 1.87
N PRO A 23 -36.61 11.10 2.86
CA PRO A 23 -35.81 10.02 3.43
C PRO A 23 -35.43 9.01 2.33
N THR A 24 -34.14 8.73 2.18
CA THR A 24 -33.62 7.91 1.08
C THR A 24 -32.55 6.95 1.59
N GLN A 25 -32.55 5.74 1.04
CA GLN A 25 -31.53 4.75 1.30
C GLN A 25 -30.43 4.81 0.25
N ILE A 26 -29.17 4.88 0.70
CA ILE A 26 -27.99 4.85 -0.16
C ILE A 26 -27.23 3.57 0.10
N ASN A 27 -26.90 2.83 -0.96
CA ASN A 27 -26.05 1.63 -0.84
C ASN A 27 -24.68 1.97 -0.27
N VAL A 28 -24.13 1.07 0.54
CA VAL A 28 -22.82 1.25 1.20
C VAL A 28 -21.65 1.37 0.22
N GLU A 29 -21.79 0.86 -1.01
CA GLU A 29 -20.79 0.95 -2.08
C GLU A 29 -21.32 1.77 -3.26
N PRO A 30 -20.51 2.70 -3.83
CA PRO A 30 -20.86 3.36 -5.07
C PRO A 30 -20.60 2.43 -6.26
N LYS A 31 -21.11 2.79 -7.43
CA LYS A 31 -20.93 2.01 -8.65
C LYS A 31 -19.46 1.95 -9.09
N ASN A 32 -18.73 3.05 -8.93
CA ASN A 32 -17.35 3.19 -9.38
C ASN A 32 -16.40 3.37 -8.18
N LEU A 33 -16.15 2.28 -7.45
CA LEU A 33 -15.20 2.28 -6.33
C LEU A 33 -13.83 1.75 -6.78
N TRP A 34 -12.77 2.52 -6.55
CA TRP A 34 -11.39 2.06 -6.75
C TRP A 34 -10.93 1.20 -5.58
N THR A 35 -11.32 -0.07 -5.61
CA THR A 35 -10.91 -1.07 -4.61
C THR A 35 -9.42 -1.37 -4.66
N ASP A 36 -8.78 -1.20 -5.82
CA ASP A 36 -7.35 -1.50 -6.03
C ASP A 36 -6.43 -0.67 -5.12
N GLN A 37 -6.84 0.55 -4.75
CA GLN A 37 -6.12 1.39 -3.77
C GLN A 37 -5.86 0.64 -2.45
N GLY A 38 -6.88 -0.08 -1.95
CA GLY A 38 -6.78 -0.86 -0.72
C GLY A 38 -5.95 -2.13 -0.90
N HIS A 39 -6.04 -2.77 -2.06
CA HIS A 39 -5.29 -4.00 -2.36
C HIS A 39 -3.79 -3.73 -2.55
N GLU A 40 -3.42 -2.68 -3.27
CA GLU A 40 -2.02 -2.32 -3.49
C GLU A 40 -1.30 -1.97 -2.18
N SER A 41 -1.92 -1.12 -1.34
CA SER A 41 -1.34 -0.73 -0.05
C SER A 41 -1.18 -1.90 0.92
N ASN A 42 -2.15 -2.84 0.96
CA ASN A 42 -2.03 -4.07 1.74
C ASN A 42 -0.96 -5.01 1.16
N GLY A 43 -0.90 -5.13 -0.17
CA GLY A 43 0.11 -5.93 -0.87
C GLY A 43 1.52 -5.48 -0.53
N LEU A 44 1.75 -4.16 -0.48
CA LEU A 44 3.02 -3.58 -0.08
C LEU A 44 3.42 -3.95 1.36
N ALA A 45 2.47 -3.90 2.30
CA ALA A 45 2.73 -4.24 3.70
C ALA A 45 3.10 -5.73 3.86
N VAL A 46 2.35 -6.62 3.21
CA VAL A 46 2.62 -8.07 3.24
C VAL A 46 3.95 -8.38 2.57
N TYR A 47 4.23 -7.77 1.43
CA TYR A 47 5.52 -7.91 0.74
C TYR A 47 6.68 -7.50 1.65
N GLY A 48 6.56 -6.36 2.33
CA GLY A 48 7.59 -5.85 3.24
C GLY A 48 7.84 -6.73 4.44
N PHE A 49 6.80 -7.34 5.00
CA PHE A 49 6.92 -8.28 6.09
C PHE A 49 7.79 -9.49 5.71
N PHE A 50 7.48 -10.16 4.60
CA PHE A 50 8.26 -11.32 4.15
C PHE A 50 9.67 -10.94 3.71
N LEU A 51 9.84 -9.78 3.07
CA LEU A 51 11.15 -9.31 2.68
C LEU A 51 12.03 -8.97 3.88
N GLY A 52 11.44 -8.43 4.96
CA GLY A 52 12.13 -8.21 6.24
C GLY A 52 12.65 -9.50 6.87
N ILE A 53 11.81 -10.54 6.90
CA ILE A 53 12.23 -11.89 7.37
C ILE A 53 13.37 -12.43 6.51
N PHE A 54 13.23 -12.37 5.19
CA PHE A 54 14.27 -12.83 4.26
C PHE A 54 15.58 -12.05 4.40
N GLY A 55 15.49 -10.75 4.65
CA GLY A 55 16.63 -9.88 4.95
C GLY A 55 17.35 -10.30 6.22
N MET A 56 16.61 -10.56 7.31
CA MET A 56 17.17 -11.02 8.58
C MET A 56 17.88 -12.38 8.44
N LEU A 57 17.27 -13.33 7.73
CA LEU A 57 17.88 -14.63 7.44
C LEU A 57 19.16 -14.49 6.60
N THR A 58 19.16 -13.59 5.63
CA THR A 58 20.33 -13.30 4.80
C THR A 58 21.46 -12.71 5.63
N ALA A 59 21.18 -11.74 6.48
CA ALA A 59 22.16 -11.14 7.37
C ALA A 59 22.77 -12.16 8.34
N TRP A 60 21.93 -13.05 8.91
CA TRP A 60 22.39 -14.12 9.80
C TRP A 60 23.33 -15.11 9.09
N ARG A 61 22.99 -15.54 7.87
CA ARG A 61 23.85 -16.41 7.06
C ARG A 61 25.19 -15.74 6.71
N MET A 62 25.16 -14.46 6.35
CA MET A 62 26.37 -13.71 6.03
C MET A 62 27.32 -13.59 7.23
N ARG A 63 26.78 -13.39 8.44
CA ARG A 63 27.60 -13.36 9.68
C ARG A 63 28.31 -14.68 9.95
N LYS A 64 27.68 -15.82 9.65
CA LYS A 64 28.27 -17.14 9.90
C LYS A 64 29.27 -17.59 8.84
N ALA A 65 29.03 -17.28 7.56
CA ALA A 65 29.76 -17.90 6.46
C ALA A 65 30.92 -17.06 5.89
N GLY A 66 30.99 -15.75 6.16
CA GLY A 66 32.08 -14.88 5.69
C GLY A 66 32.28 -14.79 4.16
N GLN A 67 31.37 -15.35 3.36
CA GLN A 67 31.50 -15.50 1.91
C GLN A 67 30.40 -14.80 1.10
N ALA A 68 30.67 -14.64 -0.21
CA ALA A 68 29.73 -14.15 -1.22
C ALA A 68 28.45 -14.99 -1.24
N SER A 69 27.31 -14.38 -0.87
CA SER A 69 26.04 -15.10 -0.79
C SER A 69 25.15 -14.78 -1.98
N ARG A 70 24.68 -15.83 -2.68
CA ARG A 70 23.58 -15.71 -3.66
C ARG A 70 22.32 -15.06 -3.04
N SER A 71 22.13 -15.23 -1.72
CA SER A 71 21.01 -14.62 -1.01
C SER A 71 21.13 -13.10 -0.90
N LEU A 72 22.35 -12.53 -0.88
CA LEU A 72 22.51 -11.08 -0.89
C LEU A 72 22.11 -10.48 -2.24
N THR A 73 22.49 -11.12 -3.34
CA THR A 73 22.04 -10.72 -4.68
C THR A 73 20.52 -10.80 -4.79
N ALA A 74 19.91 -11.91 -4.34
CA ALA A 74 18.46 -12.05 -4.34
C ALA A 74 17.77 -10.98 -3.47
N LEU A 75 18.28 -10.72 -2.26
CA LEU A 75 17.77 -9.68 -1.37
C LEU A 75 17.88 -8.29 -2.01
N THR A 76 18.99 -8.00 -2.68
CA THR A 76 19.21 -6.74 -3.40
C THR A 76 18.17 -6.56 -4.50
N THR A 77 17.97 -7.58 -5.35
CA THR A 77 16.98 -7.54 -6.43
C THR A 77 15.56 -7.34 -5.89
N LEU A 78 15.17 -8.11 -4.86
CA LEU A 78 13.85 -8.01 -4.24
C LEU A 78 13.62 -6.64 -3.57
N LEU A 79 14.62 -6.08 -2.89
CA LEU A 79 14.52 -4.74 -2.30
C LEU A 79 14.37 -3.63 -3.35
N LEU A 80 15.08 -3.72 -4.47
CA LEU A 80 14.92 -2.77 -5.57
C LEU A 80 13.50 -2.83 -6.17
N ILE A 81 13.00 -4.04 -6.43
CA ILE A 81 11.62 -4.25 -6.89
C ILE A 81 10.64 -3.71 -5.86
N GLY A 82 10.83 -4.04 -4.58
CA GLY A 82 10.01 -3.55 -3.47
C GLY A 82 10.00 -2.03 -3.35
N THR A 83 11.13 -1.38 -3.61
CA THR A 83 11.23 0.08 -3.57
C THR A 83 10.43 0.72 -4.70
N ILE A 84 10.58 0.22 -5.93
CA ILE A 84 9.80 0.70 -7.07
C ILE A 84 8.31 0.46 -6.84
N PHE A 85 7.93 -0.73 -6.36
CA PHE A 85 6.55 -1.05 -6.01
C PHE A 85 6.00 -0.13 -4.92
N SER A 86 6.79 0.14 -3.87
CA SER A 86 6.39 1.05 -2.78
C SER A 86 6.17 2.48 -3.27
N LEU A 87 7.01 2.95 -4.20
CA LEU A 87 6.89 4.26 -4.82
C LEU A 87 5.64 4.33 -5.70
N SER A 88 5.41 3.32 -6.54
CA SER A 88 4.22 3.23 -7.38
C SER A 88 2.93 3.22 -6.54
N ALA A 89 2.86 2.39 -5.50
CA ALA A 89 1.72 2.33 -4.59
C ALA A 89 1.52 3.68 -3.86
N PHE A 90 2.60 4.31 -3.38
CA PHE A 90 2.53 5.63 -2.76
C PHE A 90 1.95 6.67 -3.72
N ILE A 91 2.48 6.79 -4.93
CA ILE A 91 1.99 7.74 -5.93
C ILE A 91 0.54 7.44 -6.29
N PHE A 92 0.20 6.19 -6.61
CA PHE A 92 -1.15 5.78 -7.01
C PHE A 92 -2.18 6.12 -5.94
N VAL A 93 -1.95 5.70 -4.69
CA VAL A 93 -2.87 5.91 -3.58
C VAL A 93 -3.12 7.41 -3.35
N PHE A 94 -2.07 8.24 -3.40
CA PHE A 94 -2.21 9.68 -3.22
C PHE A 94 -2.88 10.38 -4.40
N VAL A 95 -2.48 10.06 -5.64
CA VAL A 95 -3.05 10.66 -6.85
C VAL A 95 -4.54 10.37 -6.95
N VAL A 96 -4.92 9.10 -6.82
CA VAL A 96 -6.32 8.68 -6.93
C VAL A 96 -7.16 9.27 -5.80
N THR A 97 -6.62 9.33 -4.57
CA THR A 97 -7.35 9.99 -3.46
C THR A 97 -7.49 11.49 -3.68
N TYR A 98 -6.46 12.16 -4.19
CA TYR A 98 -6.51 13.60 -4.46
C TYR A 98 -7.51 13.92 -5.57
N GLN A 99 -7.53 13.13 -6.65
CA GLN A 99 -8.47 13.29 -7.77
C GLN A 99 -9.94 13.19 -7.36
N THR A 100 -10.24 12.45 -6.29
CA THR A 100 -11.60 12.25 -5.79
C THR A 100 -11.90 13.07 -4.53
N THR A 101 -10.97 13.91 -4.08
CA THR A 101 -11.15 14.76 -2.90
C THR A 101 -12.12 15.91 -3.19
N GLY A 102 -13.03 16.18 -2.26
CA GLY A 102 -14.02 17.26 -2.37
C GLY A 102 -15.26 16.91 -3.20
N GLN A 103 -15.31 15.74 -3.82
CA GLN A 103 -16.55 15.20 -4.39
C GLN A 103 -17.61 15.02 -3.29
N ARG A 104 -18.88 15.27 -3.64
CA ARG A 104 -20.01 15.16 -2.71
C ARG A 104 -21.13 14.35 -3.33
N ILE A 105 -21.86 13.62 -2.49
CA ILE A 105 -23.07 12.91 -2.91
C ILE A 105 -24.18 13.93 -3.14
N ARG A 106 -24.68 13.98 -4.37
CA ARG A 106 -25.77 14.88 -4.77
C ARG A 106 -27.12 14.22 -4.52
N GLU A 107 -27.97 14.88 -3.72
CA GLU A 107 -29.32 14.42 -3.36
C GLU A 107 -30.17 14.00 -4.58
N PRO A 108 -30.30 14.80 -5.67
CA PRO A 108 -31.14 14.40 -6.80
C PRO A 108 -30.65 13.13 -7.51
N ILE A 109 -29.34 12.87 -7.49
CA ILE A 109 -28.78 11.65 -8.09
C ILE A 109 -29.01 10.46 -7.16
N ALA A 110 -28.85 10.65 -5.86
CA ALA A 110 -29.01 9.60 -4.87
C ALA A 110 -30.47 9.14 -4.75
N ILE A 111 -31.43 10.07 -4.78
CA ILE A 111 -32.86 9.76 -4.81
C ILE A 111 -33.21 8.93 -6.05
N ASN A 112 -32.76 9.36 -7.23
CA ASN A 112 -32.99 8.63 -8.48
C ASN A 112 -32.25 7.28 -8.55
N ALA A 113 -31.24 7.07 -7.72
CA ALA A 113 -30.48 5.83 -7.62
C ALA A 113 -30.85 5.02 -6.37
N ALA A 114 -31.97 5.30 -5.71
CA ALA A 114 -32.40 4.54 -4.53
C ALA A 114 -32.49 3.04 -4.84
N GLY A 115 -31.87 2.21 -3.99
CA GLY A 115 -31.76 0.76 -4.18
C GLY A 115 -30.69 0.31 -5.18
N LEU A 116 -29.98 1.23 -5.82
CA LEU A 116 -28.85 0.97 -6.71
C LEU A 116 -27.56 1.58 -6.15
N ASN A 117 -26.42 1.07 -6.64
CA ASN A 117 -25.14 1.67 -6.29
C ASN A 117 -25.04 3.07 -6.91
N TYR A 118 -24.60 4.05 -6.11
CA TYR A 118 -24.53 5.44 -6.54
C TYR A 118 -23.68 5.59 -7.83
N PRO A 119 -24.26 6.09 -8.94
CA PRO A 119 -23.64 5.94 -10.25
C PRO A 119 -22.64 7.05 -10.61
N ALA A 120 -22.69 8.18 -9.91
CA ALA A 120 -21.91 9.36 -10.26
C ALA A 120 -20.51 9.34 -9.64
N GLU A 121 -19.58 9.93 -10.37
CA GLU A 121 -18.16 10.05 -10.01
C GLU A 121 -17.44 8.71 -9.81
N LYS A 122 -16.12 8.79 -9.63
CA LYS A 122 -15.27 7.69 -9.19
C LYS A 122 -14.80 7.99 -7.78
N TRP A 123 -14.72 6.96 -6.94
CA TRP A 123 -14.44 7.14 -5.53
C TRP A 123 -13.32 6.23 -5.06
N THR A 124 -12.53 6.72 -4.12
CA THR A 124 -11.78 5.84 -3.21
C THR A 124 -12.65 5.48 -2.01
N PRO A 125 -12.39 4.36 -1.34
CA PRO A 125 -12.98 4.08 -0.04
C PRO A 125 -12.94 5.29 0.91
N GLU A 126 -11.78 5.94 1.04
CA GLU A 126 -11.64 7.11 1.91
C GLU A 126 -12.60 8.25 1.54
N THR A 127 -12.64 8.64 0.26
CA THR A 127 -13.43 9.80 -0.20
C THR A 127 -14.92 9.51 -0.26
N TRP A 128 -15.31 8.27 -0.59
CA TRP A 128 -16.70 7.83 -0.56
C TRP A 128 -17.30 7.97 0.85
N PHE A 129 -16.63 7.40 1.85
CA PHE A 129 -17.15 7.45 3.22
C PHE A 129 -17.02 8.84 3.84
N ARG A 130 -16.08 9.67 3.37
CA ARG A 130 -16.05 11.09 3.72
C ARG A 130 -17.30 11.81 3.21
N ALA A 131 -17.71 11.54 1.97
CA ALA A 131 -18.93 12.11 1.41
C ALA A 131 -20.20 11.58 2.09
N ILE A 132 -20.22 10.31 2.54
CA ILE A 132 -21.32 9.76 3.36
C ILE A 132 -21.42 10.50 4.70
N LEU A 133 -20.30 10.83 5.34
CA LEU A 133 -20.30 11.55 6.62
C LEU A 133 -20.84 12.99 6.52
N ASP A 134 -20.84 13.57 5.32
CA ASP A 134 -21.40 14.89 5.05
C ASP A 134 -22.94 14.86 4.90
N LEU A 135 -23.54 13.66 4.80
CA LEU A 135 -24.99 13.48 4.69
C LEU A 135 -25.69 13.48 6.05
N PRO A 136 -26.98 13.87 6.10
CA PRO A 136 -27.80 13.75 7.32
C PRO A 136 -28.16 12.28 7.59
N LEU A 137 -27.23 11.51 8.14
CA LEU A 137 -27.46 10.10 8.49
C LEU A 137 -28.45 9.99 9.65
N ALA A 138 -29.45 9.11 9.52
CA ALA A 138 -30.48 8.89 10.55
C ALA A 138 -29.90 8.38 11.89
N HIS A 139 -28.81 7.60 11.84
CA HIS A 139 -28.24 6.92 13.01
C HIS A 139 -26.89 7.53 13.40
N GLY A 140 -26.86 8.30 14.50
CA GLY A 140 -25.63 8.93 15.01
C GLY A 140 -24.51 7.93 15.37
N ALA A 141 -24.86 6.71 15.80
CA ALA A 141 -23.88 5.65 16.08
C ALA A 141 -23.15 5.19 14.81
N GLN A 142 -23.85 5.09 13.68
CA GLN A 142 -23.24 4.76 12.38
C GLN A 142 -22.30 5.87 11.93
N HIS A 143 -22.70 7.14 12.10
CA HIS A 143 -21.86 8.30 11.80
C HIS A 143 -20.51 8.25 12.55
N ALA A 144 -20.55 7.99 13.86
CA ALA A 144 -19.33 7.87 14.67
C ALA A 144 -18.42 6.70 14.23
N GLN A 145 -19.00 5.55 13.90
CA GLN A 145 -18.25 4.39 13.40
C GLN A 145 -17.58 4.69 12.06
N ILE A 146 -18.32 5.23 11.08
CA ILE A 146 -17.79 5.60 9.76
C ILE A 146 -16.68 6.64 9.93
N LYS A 147 -16.87 7.66 10.78
CA LYS A 147 -15.86 8.69 11.07
C LYS A 147 -14.55 8.10 11.59
N SER A 148 -14.63 7.17 12.53
CA SER A 148 -13.46 6.45 13.04
C SER A 148 -12.75 5.66 11.93
N ARG A 149 -13.52 5.00 11.06
CA ARG A 149 -12.99 4.21 9.94
C ARG A 149 -12.32 5.08 8.87
N VAL A 150 -12.93 6.21 8.50
CA VAL A 150 -12.33 7.20 7.59
C VAL A 150 -11.01 7.71 8.14
N ARG A 151 -10.94 8.04 9.43
CA ARG A 151 -9.67 8.45 10.07
C ARG A 151 -8.60 7.37 9.98
N ASN A 152 -8.97 6.10 10.15
CA ASN A 152 -8.03 4.99 9.99
C ASN A 152 -7.56 4.84 8.54
N MET A 153 -8.43 5.08 7.54
CA MET A 153 -8.05 5.08 6.13
C MET A 153 -7.06 6.19 5.79
N GLU A 154 -7.31 7.40 6.30
CA GLU A 154 -6.41 8.54 6.14
C GLU A 154 -5.05 8.29 6.81
N ALA A 155 -5.05 7.76 8.04
CA ALA A 155 -3.81 7.37 8.72
C ALA A 155 -3.04 6.30 7.93
N TRP A 156 -3.75 5.32 7.36
CA TRP A 156 -3.16 4.28 6.54
C TRP A 156 -2.55 4.82 5.24
N ARG A 157 -3.19 5.79 4.58
CA ARG A 157 -2.57 6.47 3.42
C ARG A 157 -1.22 7.08 3.81
N TRP A 158 -1.16 7.76 4.95
CA TRP A 158 0.07 8.38 5.43
C TRP A 158 1.14 7.38 5.89
N ILE A 159 0.79 6.15 6.28
CA ILE A 159 1.77 5.11 6.62
C ILE A 159 2.61 4.65 5.42
N LEU A 160 2.14 4.89 4.20
CA LEU A 160 2.88 4.55 2.99
C LEU A 160 4.17 5.39 2.86
N LEU A 161 4.18 6.62 3.39
CA LEU A 161 5.37 7.48 3.39
C LEU A 161 6.52 6.88 4.23
N PRO A 162 6.36 6.57 5.54
CA PRO A 162 7.42 5.94 6.30
C PRO A 162 7.80 4.57 5.74
N LEU A 163 6.86 3.78 5.20
CA LEU A 163 7.20 2.53 4.52
C LEU A 163 8.11 2.75 3.32
N LEU A 164 7.80 3.70 2.44
CA LEU A 164 8.64 4.09 1.31
C LEU A 164 10.06 4.48 1.76
N LEU A 165 10.18 5.28 2.83
CA LEU A 165 11.48 5.67 3.38
C LEU A 165 12.28 4.46 3.90
N VAL A 166 11.62 3.50 4.54
CA VAL A 166 12.23 2.24 4.99
C VAL A 166 12.75 1.44 3.79
N TYR A 167 11.97 1.31 2.71
CA TYR A 167 12.41 0.62 1.50
C TYR A 167 13.61 1.30 0.84
N ILE A 168 13.59 2.62 0.68
CA ILE A 168 14.72 3.38 0.13
C ILE A 168 15.98 3.16 0.96
N THR A 169 15.87 3.28 2.28
CA THR A 169 17.00 3.12 3.21
C THR A 169 17.55 1.70 3.18
N ALA A 170 16.68 0.69 3.26
CA ALA A 170 17.08 -0.71 3.22
C ALA A 170 17.74 -1.07 1.88
N SER A 171 17.18 -0.62 0.76
CA SER A 171 17.76 -0.79 -0.57
C SER A 171 19.13 -0.15 -0.68
N TYR A 172 19.30 1.08 -0.18
CA TYR A 172 20.60 1.74 -0.17
C TYR A 172 21.66 0.94 0.61
N ILE A 173 21.32 0.48 1.82
CA ILE A 173 22.23 -0.32 2.65
C ILE A 173 22.61 -1.64 1.96
N VAL A 174 21.63 -2.34 1.40
CA VAL A 174 21.87 -3.65 0.76
C VAL A 174 22.63 -3.52 -0.55
N VAL A 175 22.31 -2.52 -1.38
CA VAL A 175 23.05 -2.23 -2.63
C VAL A 175 24.49 -1.88 -2.33
N THR A 176 24.76 -1.00 -1.35
CA THR A 176 26.14 -0.64 -0.99
C THR A 176 26.92 -1.85 -0.44
N THR A 177 26.28 -2.71 0.36
CA THR A 177 26.88 -3.96 0.85
C THR A 177 27.17 -4.93 -0.29
N TRP A 178 26.25 -5.08 -1.24
CA TRP A 178 26.40 -5.93 -2.41
C TRP A 178 27.51 -5.45 -3.35
N LEU A 179 27.60 -4.14 -3.60
CA LEU A 179 28.67 -3.53 -4.39
C LEU A 179 30.04 -3.74 -3.73
N ARG A 180 30.16 -3.54 -2.41
CA ARG A 180 31.39 -3.81 -1.65
C ARG A 180 31.80 -5.28 -1.78
N GLN A 181 30.85 -6.20 -1.61
CA GLN A 181 31.13 -7.63 -1.74
C GLN A 181 31.62 -8.00 -3.15
N ARG A 182 30.98 -7.47 -4.20
CA ARG A 182 31.41 -7.71 -5.59
C ARG A 182 32.83 -7.21 -5.86
N ARG A 183 33.18 -6.01 -5.39
CA ARG A 183 34.53 -5.45 -5.53
C ARG A 183 35.58 -6.33 -4.86
N SER A 184 35.33 -6.82 -3.65
CA SER A 184 36.26 -7.70 -2.94
C SER A 184 36.47 -9.06 -3.62
N THR A 185 35.43 -9.60 -4.27
CA THR A 185 35.57 -10.85 -5.05
C THR A 185 36.44 -10.64 -6.30
N THR A 186 36.28 -9.53 -7.02
CA THR A 186 37.09 -9.21 -8.21
C THR A 186 38.57 -9.06 -7.90
N VAL A 187 38.92 -8.37 -6.80
CA VAL A 187 40.32 -8.19 -6.38
C VAL A 187 41.00 -9.53 -6.07
N ARG A 188 40.31 -10.43 -5.35
CA ARG A 188 40.87 -11.74 -4.97
C ARG A 188 41.08 -12.68 -6.17
N ALA A 189 40.20 -12.62 -7.16
CA ALA A 189 40.37 -13.38 -8.40
C ALA A 189 41.57 -12.86 -9.22
N SER A 190 41.75 -11.54 -9.28
CA SER A 190 42.89 -10.91 -9.98
C SER A 190 44.24 -11.23 -9.31
N SER A 191 44.31 -11.29 -7.98
CA SER A 191 45.55 -11.62 -7.27
C SER A 191 45.95 -13.08 -7.45
N ALA A 192 44.98 -14.01 -7.42
CA ALA A 192 45.22 -15.43 -7.63
C ALA A 192 45.78 -15.73 -9.04
N GLY A 193 45.24 -15.07 -10.08
CA GLY A 193 45.73 -15.22 -11.45
C GLY A 193 47.12 -14.62 -11.70
N SER A 194 47.62 -13.72 -10.84
CA SER A 194 48.97 -13.17 -10.98
C SER A 194 50.05 -14.10 -10.40
N VAL A 195 49.73 -14.84 -9.33
CA VAL A 195 50.67 -15.76 -8.66
C VAL A 195 50.95 -16.98 -9.54
N GLU A 196 49.95 -17.48 -10.25
CA GLU A 196 50.08 -18.65 -11.14
C GLU A 196 51.00 -18.36 -12.35
N LYS A 197 51.06 -17.11 -12.83
CA LYS A 197 51.95 -16.73 -13.94
C LYS A 197 53.43 -16.56 -13.56
N THR A 198 53.74 -16.40 -12.28
CA THR A 198 55.13 -16.21 -11.81
C THR A 198 55.83 -17.50 -11.38
N GLY A 199 55.11 -18.62 -11.22
CA GLY A 199 55.67 -19.91 -10.80
C GLY A 199 56.11 -20.85 -11.92
N ALA A 200 55.92 -20.46 -13.18
CA ALA A 200 56.29 -21.27 -14.35
C ALA A 200 57.46 -20.62 -15.10
N ARG A 201 58.66 -20.65 -14.52
CA ARG A 201 59.93 -20.41 -15.22
C ARG A 201 61.04 -21.26 -14.61
#